data_AF-A0A453GJT9-F1
#
_entry.id   AF-A0A453GJT9-F1
#
_cell.length_a   1.000
_cell.length_b   1.000
_cell.length_c   1.000
_cell.angle_alpha   90.00
_cell.angle_beta   90.00
_cell.angle_gamma   90.00
#
_symmetry.space_group_name_H-M   'P 1'
#
loop_
_entity.id
_entity.type
_entity.pdbx_description
1 polymer ?
#
loop_
_entity_poly.entity_id
_entity_poly.type
_entity_poly.pdbx_seq_one_letter_code
_entity_poly.pdbx_strand_id
1 'polypeptide(L)'
;YRPLVDAFTKALAAQPANGAPVARAVKPVAPFGLCYDTKSLGNNLGGYWVPNVGLAVDGGSDWAMTGKNSMVDVKPGTACVAFVEMKGVEAGDGRAPAAILGGAQMEDFVLDFDMEKKRLGFSRLPQFTGCSSFNFAGST
;
A
#
# COMPACT_ATOMS: atom_id res chain seq x y z
N TYR A 1 -10.02 -9.70 -3.38
CA TYR A 1 -8.57 -9.89 -3.62
C TYR A 1 -8.22 -9.96 -5.10
N ARG A 2 -8.54 -11.03 -5.83
CA ARG A 2 -8.05 -11.25 -7.22
C ARG A 2 -8.31 -10.08 -8.19
N PRO A 3 -9.51 -9.47 -8.24
CA PRO A 3 -9.74 -8.34 -9.14
C PRO A 3 -8.82 -7.13 -8.87
N LEU A 4 -8.46 -6.88 -7.60
CA LEU A 4 -7.54 -5.81 -7.22
C LEU A 4 -6.12 -6.11 -7.75
N VAL A 5 -5.64 -7.33 -7.54
CA VAL A 5 -4.29 -7.74 -7.96
C VAL A 5 -4.17 -7.81 -9.48
N ASP A 6 -5.21 -8.27 -10.17
CA ASP A 6 -5.27 -8.30 -11.64
C ASP A 6 -5.23 -6.88 -12.22
N ALA A 7 -6.03 -5.96 -11.67
CA ALA A 7 -6.04 -4.56 -12.07
C ALA A 7 -4.69 -3.89 -11.80
N PHE A 8 -4.09 -4.14 -10.63
CA PHE A 8 -2.77 -3.63 -10.27
C PHE A 8 -1.69 -4.12 -11.24
N THR A 9 -1.68 -5.43 -11.53
CA THR A 9 -0.70 -6.04 -12.44
C THR A 9 -0.84 -5.48 -13.85
N LYS A 10 -2.07 -5.35 -14.34
CA LYS A 10 -2.37 -4.76 -15.65
C LYS A 10 -1.92 -3.30 -15.73
N ALA A 11 -2.22 -2.51 -14.70
CA ALA A 11 -1.81 -1.11 -14.64
C ALA A 11 -0.28 -0.96 -14.58
N LEU A 12 0.41 -1.80 -13.79
CA LEU A 12 1.86 -1.81 -13.68
C LEU A 12 2.52 -2.16 -15.03
N ALA A 13 1.99 -3.15 -15.75
CA ALA A 13 2.48 -3.52 -17.08
C ALA A 13 2.34 -2.39 -18.12
N ALA A 14 1.40 -1.46 -17.92
CA ALA A 14 1.17 -0.32 -18.80
C ALA A 14 2.01 0.92 -18.45
N GLN A 15 2.64 0.97 -17.27
CA GLN A 15 3.41 2.14 -16.83
C GLN A 15 4.60 2.55 -17.71
N PRO A 16 5.25 1.67 -18.49
CA PRO A 16 6.29 2.09 -19.43
C PRO A 16 5.83 3.13 -20.45
N ALA A 17 4.53 3.19 -20.77
CA ALA A 17 3.97 4.26 -21.60
C ALA A 17 4.13 5.66 -20.98
N ASN A 18 4.37 5.74 -19.67
CA ASN A 18 4.60 6.98 -18.91
C ASN A 18 6.08 7.16 -18.52
N GLY A 19 7.00 6.40 -19.13
CA GLY A 19 8.44 6.49 -18.87
C GLY A 19 8.95 5.67 -17.67
N ALA A 20 8.09 4.86 -17.03
CA ALA A 20 8.53 3.94 -15.99
C ALA A 20 9.30 2.74 -16.58
N PRO A 21 10.23 2.12 -15.83
CA PRO A 21 10.84 0.85 -16.25
C PRO A 21 9.81 -0.28 -16.37
N VAL A 22 10.12 -1.28 -17.19
CA VAL A 22 9.31 -2.51 -17.29
C VAL A 22 9.54 -3.38 -16.05
N ALA A 23 8.52 -3.50 -15.20
CA ALA A 23 8.56 -4.33 -14.01
C ALA A 23 8.71 -5.82 -14.37
N ARG A 24 9.73 -6.48 -13.82
CA ARG A 24 10.01 -7.90 -14.02
C ARG A 24 9.54 -8.70 -12.82
N ALA A 25 8.51 -9.52 -13.03
CA ALA A 25 8.02 -10.45 -12.01
C ALA A 25 9.10 -11.47 -11.63
N VAL A 26 9.16 -11.84 -10.36
CA VAL A 26 10.04 -12.88 -9.82
C VAL A 26 9.23 -13.89 -9.01
N LYS A 27 9.88 -14.98 -8.59
CA LYS A 27 9.22 -15.99 -7.74
C LYS A 27 8.64 -15.33 -6.48
N PRO A 28 7.34 -15.52 -6.19
CA PRO A 28 6.72 -14.98 -4.99
C PRO A 28 7.42 -15.45 -3.72
N VAL A 29 7.48 -14.57 -2.71
CA VAL A 29 8.03 -14.86 -1.39
C VAL A 29 6.87 -14.88 -0.41
N ALA A 30 6.65 -16.02 0.26
CA ALA A 30 5.57 -16.13 1.23
C ALA A 30 5.69 -15.04 2.33
N PRO A 31 4.57 -14.42 2.76
CA PRO A 31 3.19 -14.75 2.42
C PRO A 31 2.64 -14.09 1.14
N PHE A 32 3.47 -13.37 0.38
CA PHE A 32 3.04 -12.56 -0.77
C PHE A 32 2.83 -13.39 -2.04
N GLY A 33 1.79 -13.02 -2.79
CA GLY A 33 1.44 -13.68 -4.06
C GLY A 33 2.12 -13.09 -5.30
N LEU A 34 2.62 -11.86 -5.21
CA LEU A 34 3.16 -11.12 -6.35
C LEU A 34 4.41 -10.34 -5.94
N CYS A 35 5.52 -10.62 -6.61
CA CYS A 35 6.82 -10.00 -6.32
C CYS A 35 7.57 -9.66 -7.60
N TYR A 36 8.43 -8.65 -7.51
CA TYR A 36 9.19 -8.06 -8.61
C TYR A 36 10.65 -7.88 -8.24
N ASP A 37 11.51 -7.88 -9.26
CA ASP A 37 12.91 -7.50 -9.12
C ASP A 37 13.00 -5.99 -8.89
N THR A 38 13.59 -5.56 -7.77
CA THR A 38 13.68 -4.14 -7.42
C THR A 38 14.47 -3.32 -8.43
N LYS A 39 15.42 -3.95 -9.16
CA LYS A 39 16.19 -3.28 -10.24
C LYS A 39 15.34 -2.96 -11.47
N SER A 40 14.17 -3.59 -11.58
CA SER A 40 13.21 -3.38 -12.66
C SER A 40 12.08 -2.42 -12.28
N LEU A 41 12.08 -1.91 -11.06
CA LEU A 41 11.11 -0.93 -10.58
C LEU A 41 11.77 0.45 -10.55
N GLY A 42 11.10 1.44 -11.14
CA GLY A 42 11.47 2.85 -10.94
C GLY A 42 11.14 3.32 -9.53
N ASN A 43 11.56 4.54 -9.19
CA ASN A 43 11.17 5.22 -7.96
C ASN A 43 10.68 6.64 -8.27
N ASN A 44 9.77 7.14 -7.43
CA ASN A 44 9.31 8.52 -7.40
C ASN A 44 9.16 8.98 -5.93
N LEU A 45 8.66 10.19 -5.71
CA LEU A 45 8.48 10.75 -4.36
C LEU A 45 7.57 9.89 -3.44
N GLY A 46 6.69 9.09 -4.04
CA GLY A 46 5.80 8.15 -3.37
C GLY A 46 6.37 6.74 -3.19
N GLY A 47 7.67 6.52 -3.42
CA GLY A 47 8.33 5.20 -3.31
C GLY A 47 8.50 4.52 -4.66
N TYR A 48 8.39 3.20 -4.70
CA TYR A 48 8.40 2.46 -5.96
C TYR A 48 7.38 3.06 -6.93
N TRP A 49 7.81 3.25 -8.18
CA TRP A 49 6.93 3.73 -9.25
C TRP A 49 6.05 2.58 -9.71
N VAL A 50 4.95 2.39 -9.00
CA VAL A 50 3.89 1.39 -9.23
C VAL A 50 2.52 2.10 -9.24
N PRO A 51 1.43 1.44 -9.66
CA PRO A 51 0.10 2.06 -9.64
C PRO A 51 -0.30 2.48 -8.23
N ASN A 52 -0.82 3.71 -8.10
CA ASN A 52 -1.47 4.14 -6.86
C ASN A 52 -2.76 3.34 -6.64
N VAL A 53 -3.12 3.11 -5.38
CA VAL A 53 -4.37 2.43 -4.99
C VAL A 53 -5.15 3.35 -4.07
N GLY A 54 -6.39 3.67 -4.43
CA GLY A 54 -7.30 4.44 -3.59
C GLY A 54 -8.38 3.53 -3.00
N LEU A 55 -8.64 3.65 -1.70
CA LEU A 55 -9.84 3.10 -1.08
C LEU A 55 -10.82 4.25 -0.87
N ALA A 56 -11.92 4.27 -1.63
CA ALA A 56 -13.00 5.21 -1.40
C ALA A 56 -13.68 4.86 -0.07
N VAL A 57 -13.77 5.82 0.84
CA VAL A 57 -14.41 5.65 2.15
C VAL A 57 -15.64 6.54 2.31
N ASP A 58 -16.52 6.13 3.22
CA ASP A 58 -17.66 6.95 3.61
C ASP A 58 -17.21 8.35 4.03
N GLY A 59 -17.95 9.37 3.61
CA GLY A 59 -17.56 10.78 3.75
C GLY A 59 -16.87 11.36 2.51
N GLY A 60 -16.65 10.56 1.46
CA GLY A 60 -16.25 11.05 0.13
C GLY A 60 -14.76 11.37 -0.01
N SER A 61 -13.93 10.93 0.93
CA SER A 61 -12.47 11.01 0.84
C SER A 61 -11.88 9.66 0.43
N ASP A 62 -10.66 9.68 -0.12
CA ASP A 62 -9.94 8.46 -0.49
C ASP A 62 -8.76 8.21 0.46
N TRP A 63 -8.63 6.98 0.95
CA TRP A 63 -7.37 6.50 1.54
C TRP A 63 -6.41 6.17 0.39
N ALA A 64 -5.55 7.12 0.04
CA ALA A 64 -4.62 7.00 -1.09
C ALA A 64 -3.29 6.34 -0.69
N MET A 65 -2.94 5.25 -1.37
CA MET A 65 -1.71 4.49 -1.20
C MET A 65 -0.80 4.64 -2.42
N THR A 66 0.49 4.85 -2.17
CA THR A 66 1.55 4.89 -3.20
C THR A 66 2.45 3.66 -3.11
N GLY A 67 3.57 3.63 -3.85
CA GLY A 67 4.57 2.56 -3.75
C GLY A 67 5.08 2.31 -2.32
N LYS A 68 5.28 3.36 -1.50
CA LYS A 68 5.64 3.25 -0.08
C LYS A 68 4.68 2.40 0.75
N ASN A 69 3.39 2.40 0.40
CA ASN A 69 2.35 1.72 1.16
C ASN A 69 1.93 0.37 0.54
N SER A 70 2.15 0.21 -0.76
CA SER A 70 1.67 -0.91 -1.57
C SER A 70 2.78 -1.90 -1.97
N MET A 71 4.04 -1.62 -1.64
CA MET A 71 5.19 -2.49 -1.90
C MET A 71 6.01 -2.67 -0.63
N VAL A 72 6.51 -3.88 -0.40
CA VAL A 72 7.38 -4.21 0.72
C VAL A 72 8.65 -4.87 0.20
N ASP A 73 9.81 -4.38 0.61
CA ASP A 73 11.09 -5.05 0.39
C ASP A 73 11.18 -6.29 1.30
N VAL A 74 11.22 -7.48 0.71
CA VAL A 74 11.16 -8.75 1.47
C VAL A 74 12.53 -9.42 1.61
N LYS A 75 13.45 -9.14 0.68
CA LYS A 75 14.85 -9.57 0.69
C LYS A 75 15.63 -8.75 -0.35
N PRO A 76 16.98 -8.76 -0.33
CA PRO A 76 17.77 -8.06 -1.32
C PRO A 76 17.35 -8.38 -2.75
N GLY A 77 17.02 -7.35 -3.53
CA GLY A 77 16.61 -7.49 -4.93
C GLY A 77 15.16 -7.94 -5.15
N THR A 78 14.33 -8.06 -4.11
CA THR A 78 12.92 -8.46 -4.27
C THR A 78 11.99 -7.60 -3.42
N ALA A 79 11.04 -6.93 -4.10
CA ALA A 79 9.91 -6.27 -3.48
C ALA A 79 8.61 -7.00 -3.85
N CYS A 80 7.68 -7.09 -2.92
CA CYS A 80 6.38 -7.73 -3.12
C CYS A 80 5.25 -6.74 -2.94
N VAL A 81 4.15 -6.97 -3.66
CA VAL A 81 2.92 -6.19 -3.51
C VAL A 81 2.32 -6.48 -2.14
N ALA A 82 2.03 -5.43 -1.38
CA ALA A 82 1.57 -5.47 0.01
C ALA A 82 0.08 -5.84 0.17
N PHE A 83 -0.47 -6.62 -0.76
CA PHE A 83 -1.82 -7.17 -0.71
C PHE A 83 -1.75 -8.69 -0.64
N VAL A 84 -2.32 -9.27 0.40
CA VAL A 84 -2.31 -10.72 0.66
C VAL A 84 -3.75 -11.24 0.73
N GLU A 85 -4.00 -12.39 0.11
CA GLU A 85 -5.33 -13.03 0.14
C GLU A 85 -5.62 -13.58 1.55
N MET A 86 -6.80 -13.30 2.09
CA MET A 86 -7.25 -13.93 3.32
C MET A 86 -7.46 -15.43 3.08
N LYS A 87 -6.78 -16.26 3.86
CA LYS A 87 -6.96 -17.72 3.83
C LYS A 87 -8.10 -18.13 4.77
N GLY A 88 -8.87 -19.13 4.38
CA GLY A 88 -9.97 -19.67 5.20
C GLY A 88 -11.23 -18.81 5.21
N VAL A 89 -11.34 -17.82 4.31
CA VAL A 89 -12.52 -16.98 4.12
C VAL A 89 -13.00 -17.17 2.67
N GLU A 90 -14.27 -17.50 2.50
CA GLU A 90 -14.87 -17.63 1.18
C GLU A 90 -15.02 -16.26 0.50
N ALA A 91 -14.82 -16.22 -0.82
CA ALA A 91 -14.98 -14.99 -1.58
C ALA A 91 -16.44 -14.49 -1.48
N GLY A 92 -16.62 -13.26 -0.99
CA GLY A 92 -17.94 -12.67 -0.81
C GLY A 92 -18.61 -13.00 0.53
N ASP A 93 -17.93 -13.65 1.47
CA ASP A 93 -18.44 -13.82 2.84
C ASP A 93 -18.56 -12.47 3.55
N GLY A 94 -19.78 -11.95 3.64
CA GLY A 94 -20.07 -10.65 4.26
C GLY A 94 -19.85 -10.59 5.78
N ARG A 95 -19.52 -11.71 6.43
CA ARG A 95 -19.15 -11.74 7.86
C ARG A 95 -17.69 -11.37 8.09
N ALA A 96 -16.85 -11.55 7.08
CA ALA A 96 -15.44 -11.18 7.11
C ALA A 96 -15.24 -9.76 6.57
N PRO A 97 -14.24 -9.02 7.07
CA PRO A 97 -13.89 -7.73 6.47
C PRO A 97 -13.40 -7.93 5.03
N ALA A 98 -13.85 -7.07 4.11
CA ALA A 98 -13.40 -7.11 2.72
C ALA A 98 -11.90 -6.79 2.57
N ALA A 99 -11.38 -5.95 3.48
CA ALA A 99 -9.98 -5.57 3.55
C ALA A 99 -9.56 -5.32 5.02
N ILE A 100 -8.31 -5.61 5.34
CA ILE A 100 -7.67 -5.25 6.61
C ILE A 100 -6.45 -4.39 6.24
N LEU A 101 -6.46 -3.12 6.65
CA LEU A 101 -5.29 -2.24 6.49
C LEU A 101 -4.24 -2.59 7.54
N GLY A 102 -3.01 -2.81 7.10
CA GLY A 102 -1.87 -3.12 7.95
C GLY A 102 -0.95 -1.92 8.19
N GLY A 103 0.16 -2.16 8.90
CA GLY A 103 1.12 -1.12 9.29
C GLY A 103 1.63 -0.28 8.12
N ALA A 104 2.15 -0.90 7.07
CA ALA A 104 2.68 -0.18 5.90
C ALA A 104 1.64 0.72 5.20
N GLN A 105 0.35 0.40 5.30
CA GLN A 105 -0.71 1.24 4.74
C GLN A 105 -1.05 2.43 5.65
N MET A 106 -0.76 2.33 6.95
CA MET A 106 -0.95 3.36 7.98
C MET A 106 0.31 4.23 8.20
N GLU A 107 1.48 3.76 7.76
CA GLU A 107 2.72 4.54 7.82
C GLU A 107 2.60 5.87 7.06
N ASP A 108 3.12 6.94 7.67
CA ASP A 108 3.03 8.32 7.21
C ASP A 108 1.59 8.85 7.05
N PHE A 109 0.67 8.34 7.87
CA PHE A 109 -0.62 8.96 8.14
C PHE A 109 -0.70 9.43 9.60
N VAL A 110 -1.31 10.59 9.82
CA VAL A 110 -1.84 10.95 11.13
C VAL A 110 -3.25 10.37 11.24
N LEU A 111 -3.46 9.52 12.23
CA LEU A 111 -4.73 8.83 12.47
C LEU A 111 -5.35 9.29 13.78
N ASP A 112 -6.58 9.79 13.71
CA ASP A 112 -7.39 10.26 14.84
C ASP A 112 -8.54 9.28 15.08
N PHE A 113 -8.37 8.40 16.08
CA PHE A 113 -9.38 7.44 16.49
C PHE A 113 -10.33 8.07 17.52
N ASP A 114 -11.30 8.84 17.04
CA ASP A 114 -12.28 9.54 17.86
C ASP A 114 -13.45 8.58 18.21
N MET A 115 -13.30 7.88 19.33
CA MET A 115 -14.29 6.91 19.81
C MET A 115 -15.59 7.58 20.31
N GLU A 116 -15.51 8.82 20.79
CA GLU A 116 -16.68 9.58 21.26
C GLU A 116 -17.59 9.94 20.08
N LYS A 117 -16.99 10.46 19.00
CA LYS A 117 -17.72 10.79 17.76
C LYS A 117 -17.89 9.61 16.81
N LYS A 118 -17.38 8.43 17.17
CA LYS A 118 -17.44 7.19 16.37
C LYS A 118 -16.94 7.40 14.93
N ARG A 119 -15.78 8.05 14.79
CA ARG A 119 -15.18 8.34 13.48
C ARG A 119 -13.67 8.11 13.49
N LEU A 120 -13.11 7.88 12.31
CA LEU A 120 -11.68 7.87 12.06
C LEU A 120 -11.32 9.08 11.21
N GLY A 121 -10.53 10.00 11.76
CA GLY A 121 -9.83 11.02 10.98
C GLY A 121 -8.53 10.46 10.43
N PHE A 122 -8.21 10.76 9.17
CA PHE A 122 -6.93 10.37 8.58
C PHE A 122 -6.37 11.52 7.74
N SER A 123 -5.08 11.80 7.91
CA SER A 123 -4.34 12.78 7.11
C SER A 123 -3.06 12.15 6.60
N ARG A 124 -2.95 11.99 5.27
CA ARG A 124 -1.71 11.53 4.65
C ARG A 124 -0.66 12.63 4.73
N LEU A 125 0.52 12.30 5.25
CA LEU A 125 1.62 13.24 5.31
C LEU A 125 2.21 13.49 3.90
N PRO A 126 2.58 14.74 3.57
CA PRO A 126 3.29 15.04 2.33
C PRO A 126 4.64 14.33 2.23
N GLN A 127 5.11 14.06 1.02
CA GLN A 127 6.34 13.29 0.73
C GLN A 127 7.64 13.82 1.38
N PHE A 128 7.67 15.08 1.82
CA PHE A 128 8.84 15.75 2.41
C PHE A 128 8.85 15.71 3.95
N THR A 129 7.90 15.01 4.57
CA THR A 129 7.86 14.73 6.01
C THR A 129 7.37 13.30 6.24
N GLY A 130 7.39 12.84 7.48
CA GLY A 130 6.91 11.52 7.88
C GLY A 130 6.64 11.47 9.38
N CYS A 131 6.04 10.38 9.86
CA CYS A 131 5.71 10.24 11.28
C CYS A 131 6.96 10.37 12.18
N SER A 132 8.11 9.90 11.71
CA SER A 132 9.40 9.97 12.41
C SER A 132 9.99 11.37 12.52
N SER A 133 9.46 12.35 11.77
CA SER A 133 9.94 13.74 11.81
C SER A 133 9.36 14.55 12.97
N PHE A 134 8.47 13.95 13.77
CA PHE A 134 7.91 14.62 14.94
C PHE A 134 8.97 14.80 16.03
N ASN A 135 9.08 16.01 16.56
CA ASN A 135 10.00 16.31 17.66
C ASN A 135 9.40 15.83 18.99
N PHE A 136 9.73 14.61 19.38
CA PHE A 136 9.49 14.10 20.72
C PHE A 136 10.56 14.68 21.67
N ALA A 137 10.48 15.97 21.98
CA ALA A 137 11.28 16.53 23.07
C ALA A 137 10.85 15.80 24.35
N GLY A 138 11.73 14.95 24.87
CA GLY A 138 11.43 13.98 25.92
C GLY A 138 10.71 14.62 27.10
N SER A 139 9.50 14.14 27.38
CA SER A 139 8.84 14.34 28.66
C SER A 139 9.56 13.42 29.66
N THR A 140 10.65 13.91 30.24
CA THR A 140 11.14 13.43 31.55
C THR A 140 10.30 14.06 32.65
#